data_AF-A0A2G8S3M4-F1
#
_entry.id   AF-A0A2G8S3M4-F1
#
_cell.length_a   1.000
_cell.length_b   1.000
_cell.length_c   1.000
_cell.angle_alpha   90.00
_cell.angle_beta   90.00
_cell.angle_gamma   90.00
#
_symmetry.space_group_name_H-M   'P 1'
#
loop_
_entity.id
_entity.type
_entity.pdbx_description
1 polymer ?
#
loop_
_entity_poly.entity_id
_entity_poly.type
_entity_poly.pdbx_seq_one_letter_code
_entity_poly.pdbx_strand_id
1 'polypeptide(L)'
;MATTTAGSSAQASSSSASTSVSAVHAPILATGDWTKNLVHLAKTAELKKHALTLQLHTAHILSAHAALEQKNKAIQDLKEQKNKLESERARLIICLREVNEDRDKTDLAEATLNKEVTDLHAKIKSITEGEYTVAKQDVDRLRGELGQPPLPSLQTTLEEKSAECVPHAIMSYPILSYPPSFLATLADTRLRLRLPSPPPPPSHRAPHSITHRASRNLITHGRRCRYLKALRLQAEAASAATGTKRPGEELGADGQPVKRPRGRPKGSKNSKTKTKPGGAPAASTPSS
;
A
#
# COMPACT_ATOMS: atom_id res chain seq x y z
N MET A 1 -26.51 14.45 3.92
CA MET A 1 -27.95 14.15 3.89
C MET A 1 -28.24 13.29 5.12
N ALA A 2 -28.69 13.92 6.21
CA ALA A 2 -28.97 13.27 7.47
C ALA A 2 -30.39 12.71 7.44
N THR A 3 -30.54 11.42 7.71
CA THR A 3 -31.86 10.79 7.87
C THR A 3 -31.97 10.26 9.28
N THR A 4 -32.74 11.00 10.07
CA THR A 4 -33.20 10.70 11.42
C THR A 4 -34.14 9.51 11.41
N THR A 5 -33.76 8.40 12.06
CA THR A 5 -34.63 7.27 12.37
C THR A 5 -35.28 7.51 13.74
N ALA A 6 -36.55 7.91 13.74
CA ALA A 6 -37.38 7.99 14.93
C ALA A 6 -37.95 6.61 15.28
N GLY A 7 -37.89 6.25 16.56
CA GLY A 7 -38.20 4.93 17.10
C GLY A 7 -39.69 4.60 17.15
N SER A 8 -39.95 3.29 17.06
CA SER A 8 -41.24 2.64 17.29
C SER A 8 -41.72 2.86 18.73
N SER A 9 -42.91 3.42 18.87
CA SER A 9 -43.72 3.35 20.08
C SER A 9 -44.67 2.16 19.95
N ALA A 10 -44.46 1.15 20.79
CA ALA A 10 -45.43 0.11 21.06
C ALA A 10 -46.50 0.70 21.98
N GLN A 11 -47.76 0.73 21.53
CA GLN A 11 -48.90 1.04 22.39
C GLN A 11 -49.86 -0.15 22.33
N ALA A 12 -49.76 -1.00 23.35
CA ALA A 12 -50.77 -1.96 23.72
C ALA A 12 -51.91 -1.20 24.42
N SER A 13 -53.12 -1.31 23.90
CA SER A 13 -54.34 -0.86 24.57
C SER A 13 -55.39 -1.97 24.49
N SER A 14 -55.43 -2.74 25.58
CA SER A 14 -56.54 -3.61 25.97
C SER A 14 -57.71 -2.76 26.48
N SER A 15 -58.89 -2.92 25.91
CA SER A 15 -60.15 -2.58 26.58
C SER A 15 -61.27 -3.49 26.11
N SER A 16 -61.46 -4.54 26.91
CA SER A 16 -62.65 -5.36 27.02
C SER A 16 -63.80 -4.52 27.57
N ALA A 17 -64.92 -4.46 26.84
CA ALA A 17 -66.19 -3.97 27.35
C ALA A 17 -67.24 -5.07 27.15
N SER A 18 -67.55 -5.73 28.25
CA SER A 18 -68.65 -6.66 28.48
C SER A 18 -69.94 -5.87 28.70
N THR A 19 -70.96 -6.11 27.88
CA THR A 19 -72.32 -5.63 28.14
C THR A 19 -73.26 -6.83 28.23
N SER A 20 -73.56 -7.22 29.47
CA SER A 20 -74.61 -8.16 29.86
C SER A 20 -75.96 -7.45 29.83
N VAL A 21 -76.90 -7.91 29.00
CA VAL A 21 -78.30 -7.49 29.08
C VAL A 21 -79.20 -8.72 29.06
N SER A 22 -80.07 -8.77 30.06
CA SER A 22 -80.88 -9.89 30.50
C SER A 22 -81.88 -10.41 29.47
N ALA A 23 -81.99 -11.73 29.40
CA ALA A 23 -82.91 -12.48 28.58
C ALA A 23 -84.33 -12.51 29.19
N VAL A 24 -85.33 -12.10 28.42
CA VAL A 24 -86.75 -12.40 28.65
C VAL A 24 -87.14 -13.51 27.67
N HIS A 25 -87.54 -14.67 28.19
CA HIS A 25 -87.95 -15.85 27.43
C HIS A 25 -89.31 -15.64 26.75
N ALA A 26 -89.29 -15.17 25.50
CA ALA A 26 -90.37 -15.39 24.55
C ALA A 26 -90.01 -16.58 23.64
N PRO A 27 -90.95 -17.44 23.21
CA PRO A 27 -90.67 -18.53 22.30
C PRO A 27 -90.26 -17.97 20.92
N ILE A 28 -88.95 -17.95 20.66
CA ILE A 28 -88.35 -17.53 19.39
C ILE A 28 -88.70 -18.59 18.34
N LEU A 29 -89.86 -18.42 17.70
CA LEU A 29 -90.07 -18.98 16.37
C LEU A 29 -89.00 -18.36 15.46
N ALA A 30 -88.04 -19.18 15.05
CA ALA A 30 -86.91 -18.81 14.20
C ALA A 30 -87.39 -18.49 12.78
N THR A 31 -88.13 -17.40 12.62
CA THR A 31 -88.55 -16.84 11.33
C THR A 31 -87.44 -15.95 10.77
N GLY A 32 -86.21 -16.48 10.72
CA GLY A 32 -85.03 -15.74 10.26
C GLY A 32 -84.15 -16.62 9.38
N ASP A 33 -83.68 -16.06 8.27
CA ASP A 33 -82.81 -16.69 7.26
C ASP A 33 -81.43 -17.09 7.84
N TRP A 34 -81.38 -18.09 8.72
CA TRP A 34 -80.15 -18.61 9.33
C TRP A 34 -79.15 -19.09 8.27
N THR A 35 -79.65 -19.66 7.17
CA THR A 35 -78.84 -20.11 6.03
C THR A 35 -78.07 -18.95 5.40
N LYS A 36 -78.70 -17.76 5.25
CA LYS A 36 -78.02 -16.57 4.70
C LYS A 36 -76.93 -16.06 5.66
N ASN A 37 -77.19 -16.09 6.96
CA ASN A 37 -76.21 -15.70 7.98
C ASN A 37 -74.99 -16.64 7.99
N LEU A 38 -75.21 -17.95 7.84
CA LEU A 38 -74.12 -18.92 7.76
C LEU A 38 -73.25 -18.72 6.51
N VAL A 39 -73.89 -18.52 5.35
CA VAL A 39 -73.19 -18.20 4.09
C VAL A 39 -72.43 -16.88 4.20
N HIS A 40 -73.00 -15.87 4.86
CA HIS A 40 -72.32 -14.59 5.09
C HIS A 40 -71.08 -14.77 5.98
N LEU A 41 -71.21 -15.47 7.11
CA LEU A 41 -70.10 -15.78 8.01
C LEU A 41 -68.97 -16.53 7.29
N ALA A 42 -69.31 -17.52 6.46
CA ALA A 42 -68.33 -18.25 5.66
C ALA A 42 -67.59 -17.32 4.68
N LYS A 43 -68.30 -16.46 3.95
CA LYS A 43 -67.70 -15.45 3.06
C LYS A 43 -66.83 -14.46 3.82
N THR A 44 -67.24 -14.01 5.00
CA THR A 44 -66.45 -13.13 5.86
C THR A 44 -65.17 -13.81 6.33
N ALA A 45 -65.23 -15.09 6.71
CA ALA A 45 -64.05 -15.86 7.11
C ALA A 45 -63.07 -16.05 5.94
N GLU A 46 -63.57 -16.37 4.75
CA GLU A 46 -62.77 -16.50 3.54
C GLU A 46 -62.13 -15.17 3.13
N LEU A 47 -62.87 -14.06 3.18
CA LEU A 47 -62.32 -12.73 2.93
C LEU A 47 -61.20 -12.37 3.91
N LYS A 48 -61.38 -12.67 5.20
CA LYS A 48 -60.35 -12.45 6.23
C LYS A 48 -59.09 -13.29 5.98
N LYS A 49 -59.25 -14.55 5.54
CA LYS A 49 -58.14 -15.41 5.13
C LYS A 49 -57.35 -14.77 3.98
N HIS A 50 -58.02 -14.33 2.91
CA HIS A 50 -57.35 -13.68 1.79
C HIS A 50 -56.67 -12.36 2.18
N ALA A 51 -57.32 -11.54 3.01
CA ALA A 51 -56.74 -10.30 3.51
C ALA A 51 -55.45 -10.55 4.29
N LEU A 52 -55.43 -11.55 5.16
CA LEU A 52 -54.22 -11.92 5.92
C LEU A 52 -53.11 -12.44 5.01
N THR A 53 -53.44 -13.29 4.03
CA THR A 53 -52.47 -13.76 3.03
C THR A 53 -51.84 -12.60 2.25
N LEU A 54 -52.65 -11.62 1.83
CA LEU A 54 -52.17 -10.42 1.13
C LEU A 54 -51.25 -9.56 2.03
N GLN A 55 -51.59 -9.40 3.30
CA GLN A 55 -50.75 -8.71 4.28
C GLN A 55 -49.39 -9.41 4.44
N LEU A 56 -49.38 -10.74 4.56
CA LEU A 56 -48.15 -11.53 4.66
C LEU A 56 -47.27 -11.38 3.41
N HIS A 57 -47.86 -11.48 2.22
CA HIS A 57 -47.12 -11.24 0.97
C HIS A 57 -46.58 -9.82 0.89
N THR A 58 -47.35 -8.81 1.30
CA THR A 58 -46.89 -7.43 1.36
C THR A 58 -45.67 -7.28 2.28
N ALA A 59 -45.71 -7.88 3.46
CA ALA A 59 -44.59 -7.87 4.39
C ALA A 59 -43.33 -8.54 3.80
N HIS A 60 -43.49 -9.68 3.12
CA HIS A 60 -42.38 -10.35 2.43
C HIS A 60 -41.78 -9.50 1.31
N ILE A 61 -42.62 -8.83 0.51
CA ILE A 61 -42.17 -7.93 -0.56
C ILE A 61 -41.37 -6.77 0.03
N LEU A 62 -41.88 -6.11 1.08
CA LEU A 62 -41.18 -5.01 1.74
C LEU A 62 -39.84 -5.45 2.36
N SER A 63 -39.80 -6.61 3.01
CA SER A 63 -38.57 -7.18 3.55
C SER A 63 -37.55 -7.49 2.44
N ALA A 64 -38.00 -8.02 1.31
CA ALA A 64 -37.14 -8.30 0.16
C ALA A 64 -36.58 -7.01 -0.45
N HIS A 65 -37.38 -5.94 -0.52
CA HIS A 65 -36.94 -4.62 -0.98
C HIS A 65 -35.85 -4.03 -0.08
N ALA A 66 -36.04 -4.04 1.25
CA ALA A 66 -35.03 -3.57 2.19
C ALA A 66 -33.70 -4.33 2.05
N ALA A 67 -33.76 -5.65 1.90
CA ALA A 67 -32.58 -6.48 1.68
C ALA A 67 -31.88 -6.17 0.34
N LEU A 68 -32.65 -5.91 -0.71
CA LEU A 68 -32.14 -5.54 -2.03
C LEU A 68 -31.41 -4.18 -1.98
N GLU A 69 -31.98 -3.18 -1.30
CA GLU A 69 -31.34 -1.88 -1.09
C GLU A 69 -30.03 -1.99 -0.32
N GLN A 70 -30.01 -2.77 0.76
CA GLN A 70 -28.81 -3.03 1.54
C GLN A 70 -27.71 -3.68 0.69
N LYS A 71 -28.06 -4.67 -0.13
CA LYS A 71 -27.11 -5.33 -1.05
C LYS A 71 -26.60 -4.38 -2.12
N ASN A 72 -27.47 -3.54 -2.69
CA ASN A 72 -27.06 -2.54 -3.68
C ASN A 72 -26.06 -1.53 -3.12
N LYS A 73 -26.29 -1.06 -1.88
CA LYS A 73 -25.33 -0.21 -1.17
C LYS A 73 -24.00 -0.92 -0.96
N ALA A 74 -24.01 -2.16 -0.48
CA ALA A 74 -22.78 -2.93 -0.30
C ALA A 74 -22.01 -3.13 -1.62
N ILE A 75 -22.71 -3.35 -2.74
CA ILE A 75 -22.09 -3.43 -4.07
C ILE A 75 -21.42 -2.10 -4.45
N GLN A 76 -22.04 -0.97 -4.15
CA GLN A 76 -21.45 0.35 -4.40
C GLN A 76 -20.18 0.56 -3.57
N ASP A 77 -20.23 0.28 -2.27
CA ASP A 77 -19.07 0.42 -1.37
C ASP A 77 -17.88 -0.44 -1.87
N LEU A 78 -18.16 -1.68 -2.31
CA LEU A 78 -17.13 -2.56 -2.87
C LEU A 78 -16.55 -2.03 -4.20
N LYS A 79 -17.38 -1.41 -5.06
CA LYS A 79 -16.89 -0.77 -6.30
C LYS A 79 -15.95 0.39 -5.99
N GLU A 80 -16.27 1.21 -5.00
CA GLU A 80 -15.43 2.34 -4.57
C GLU A 80 -14.10 1.86 -3.98
N GLN A 81 -14.14 0.83 -3.12
CA GLN A 81 -12.92 0.21 -2.58
C GLN A 81 -12.04 -0.39 -3.69
N LYS A 82 -12.64 -1.10 -4.64
CA LYS A 82 -11.92 -1.64 -5.81
C LYS A 82 -11.25 -0.52 -6.61
N ASN A 83 -11.97 0.58 -6.88
CA ASN A 83 -11.41 1.72 -7.61
C ASN A 83 -10.20 2.35 -6.87
N LYS A 84 -10.31 2.48 -5.55
CA LYS A 84 -9.19 2.95 -4.71
C LYS A 84 -7.97 2.05 -4.83
N LEU A 85 -8.14 0.74 -4.72
CA LEU A 85 -7.04 -0.23 -4.85
C LEU A 85 -6.42 -0.21 -6.26
N GLU A 86 -7.23 -0.06 -7.32
CA GLU A 86 -6.70 0.05 -8.68
C GLU A 86 -5.87 1.33 -8.88
N SER A 87 -6.30 2.45 -8.28
CA SER A 87 -5.52 3.70 -8.32
C SER A 87 -4.18 3.60 -7.59
N GLU A 88 -4.15 2.91 -6.44
CA GLU A 88 -2.92 2.63 -5.70
C GLU A 88 -1.99 1.69 -6.47
N ARG A 89 -2.54 0.65 -7.10
CA ARG A 89 -1.80 -0.25 -7.98
C ARG A 89 -1.16 0.51 -9.14
N ALA A 90 -1.91 1.37 -9.81
CA ALA A 90 -1.40 2.21 -10.89
C ALA A 90 -0.25 3.13 -10.42
N ARG A 91 -0.42 3.78 -9.25
CA ARG A 91 0.64 4.62 -8.65
C ARG A 91 1.91 3.82 -8.34
N LEU A 92 1.77 2.62 -7.76
CA LEU A 92 2.92 1.77 -7.42
C LEU A 92 3.66 1.28 -8.67
N ILE A 93 2.94 0.97 -9.75
CA ILE A 93 3.56 0.61 -11.04
C ILE A 93 4.43 1.76 -11.58
N ILE A 94 3.96 3.00 -11.47
CA ILE A 94 4.74 4.19 -11.87
C ILE A 94 6.00 4.32 -11.00
N CYS A 95 5.87 4.21 -9.68
CA CYS A 95 7.03 4.27 -8.78
C CYS A 95 8.07 3.16 -9.07
N LEU A 96 7.63 1.94 -9.39
CA LEU A 96 8.55 0.85 -9.76
C LEU A 96 9.29 1.14 -11.07
N ARG A 97 8.62 1.78 -12.03
CA ARG A 97 9.27 2.23 -13.27
C ARG A 97 10.35 3.28 -12.97
N GLU A 98 10.04 4.29 -12.16
CA GLU A 98 11.00 5.33 -11.75
C GLU A 98 12.27 4.70 -11.10
N VAL A 99 12.08 3.76 -10.17
CA VAL A 99 13.21 3.07 -9.50
C VAL A 99 14.07 2.28 -10.47
N ASN A 100 13.45 1.59 -11.45
CA ASN A 100 14.22 0.87 -12.46
C ASN A 100 15.01 1.83 -13.36
N GLU A 101 14.42 2.95 -13.79
CA GLU A 101 15.14 3.97 -14.56
C GLU A 101 16.32 4.56 -13.79
N ASP A 102 16.16 4.82 -12.49
CA ASP A 102 17.24 5.35 -11.66
C ASP A 102 18.35 4.33 -11.38
N ARG A 103 17.99 3.04 -11.26
CA ARG A 103 18.97 1.95 -11.22
C ARG A 103 19.78 1.92 -12.51
N ASP A 104 19.12 1.92 -13.68
CA ASP A 104 19.80 1.86 -14.97
C ASP A 104 20.72 3.09 -15.20
N LYS A 105 20.33 4.28 -14.71
CA LYS A 105 21.21 5.46 -14.70
C LYS A 105 22.43 5.28 -13.80
N THR A 106 22.25 4.67 -12.63
CA THR A 106 23.32 4.41 -11.67
C THR A 106 24.32 3.41 -12.26
N ASP A 107 23.83 2.33 -12.87
CA ASP A 107 24.66 1.32 -13.53
C ASP A 107 25.48 1.94 -14.68
N LEU A 108 24.88 2.86 -15.46
CA LEU A 108 25.58 3.58 -16.52
C LEU A 108 26.67 4.53 -15.98
N ALA A 109 26.40 5.22 -14.87
CA ALA A 109 27.37 6.09 -14.22
C ALA A 109 28.53 5.27 -13.61
N GLU A 110 28.23 4.14 -12.97
CA GLU A 110 29.22 3.22 -12.44
C GLU A 110 30.12 2.67 -13.56
N ALA A 111 29.55 2.25 -14.69
CA ALA A 111 30.32 1.78 -15.83
C ALA A 111 31.26 2.87 -16.38
N THR A 112 30.80 4.13 -16.44
CA THR A 112 31.61 5.28 -16.86
C THR A 112 32.78 5.50 -15.90
N LEU A 113 32.52 5.55 -14.59
CA LEU A 113 33.57 5.75 -13.59
C LEU A 113 34.58 4.58 -13.56
N ASN A 114 34.12 3.34 -13.70
CA ASN A 114 35.02 2.18 -13.77
C ASN A 114 35.95 2.24 -15.00
N LYS A 115 35.44 2.73 -16.13
CA LYS A 115 36.27 2.97 -17.31
C LYS A 115 37.31 4.06 -17.04
N GLU A 116 36.91 5.19 -16.47
CA GLU A 116 37.83 6.29 -16.13
C GLU A 116 38.92 5.86 -15.14
N VAL A 117 38.57 5.08 -14.12
CA VAL A 117 39.53 4.49 -13.17
C VAL A 117 40.51 3.59 -13.91
N THR A 118 40.03 2.73 -14.82
CA THR A 118 40.88 1.85 -15.63
C THR A 118 41.84 2.66 -16.52
N ASP A 119 41.33 3.70 -17.18
CA ASP A 119 42.11 4.58 -18.06
C ASP A 119 43.18 5.35 -17.27
N LEU A 120 42.85 5.84 -16.07
CA LEU A 120 43.80 6.50 -15.17
C LEU A 120 44.87 5.54 -14.67
N HIS A 121 44.50 4.31 -14.27
CA HIS A 121 45.47 3.29 -13.88
C HIS A 121 46.43 2.95 -15.04
N ALA A 122 45.91 2.81 -16.26
CA ALA A 122 46.73 2.58 -17.44
C ALA A 122 47.69 3.74 -17.70
N LYS A 123 47.23 4.99 -17.55
CA LYS A 123 48.06 6.19 -17.70
C LYS A 123 49.16 6.27 -16.64
N ILE A 124 48.82 6.03 -15.37
CA ILE A 124 49.79 6.00 -14.27
C ILE A 124 50.86 4.95 -14.55
N LYS A 125 50.45 3.74 -14.97
CA LYS A 125 51.38 2.67 -15.32
C LYS A 125 52.31 3.08 -16.47
N SER A 126 51.78 3.63 -17.54
CA SER A 126 52.55 4.09 -18.71
C SER A 126 53.62 5.12 -18.33
N ILE A 127 53.25 6.16 -17.55
CA ILE A 127 54.18 7.20 -17.10
C ILE A 127 55.25 6.61 -16.16
N THR A 128 54.83 5.73 -15.25
CA THR A 128 55.72 5.13 -14.25
C THR A 128 56.77 4.23 -14.89
N GLU A 129 56.38 3.42 -15.88
CA GLU A 129 57.27 2.46 -16.54
C GLU A 129 58.12 3.09 -17.65
N GLY A 130 57.63 4.16 -18.30
CA GLY A 130 58.29 4.80 -19.44
C GLY A 130 59.11 6.04 -19.08
N GLU A 131 58.48 7.21 -19.05
CA GLU A 131 59.19 8.50 -18.94
C GLU A 131 59.87 8.69 -17.58
N TYR A 132 59.21 8.25 -16.50
CA TYR A 132 59.74 8.42 -15.15
C TYR A 132 61.00 7.59 -14.90
N THR A 133 61.04 6.33 -15.37
CA THR A 133 62.21 5.44 -15.18
C THR A 133 63.44 5.98 -15.89
N VAL A 134 63.27 6.45 -17.14
CA VAL A 134 64.36 7.07 -17.92
C VAL A 134 64.87 8.33 -17.22
N ALA A 135 63.97 9.23 -16.84
CA ALA A 135 64.34 10.46 -16.14
C ALA A 135 65.03 10.18 -14.80
N LYS A 136 64.56 9.18 -14.04
CA LYS A 136 65.18 8.77 -12.78
C LYS A 136 66.60 8.25 -12.99
N GLN A 137 66.81 7.38 -13.97
CA GLN A 137 68.13 6.84 -14.30
C GLN A 137 69.12 7.94 -14.68
N ASP A 138 68.68 8.92 -15.48
CA ASP A 138 69.51 10.07 -15.85
C ASP A 138 69.91 10.92 -14.62
N VAL A 139 68.97 11.17 -13.71
CA VAL A 139 69.25 11.91 -12.46
C VAL A 139 70.17 11.13 -11.53
N ASP A 140 69.95 9.82 -11.38
CA ASP A 140 70.80 8.96 -10.56
C ASP A 140 72.23 8.87 -11.12
N ARG A 141 72.41 8.86 -12.45
CA ARG A 141 73.74 8.95 -13.10
C ARG A 141 74.45 10.26 -12.74
N LEU A 142 73.77 11.40 -12.91
CA LEU A 142 74.34 12.72 -12.59
C LEU A 142 74.66 12.87 -11.08
N ARG A 143 73.83 12.31 -10.21
CA ARG A 143 74.10 12.26 -8.76
C ARG A 143 75.33 11.41 -8.45
N GLY A 144 75.50 10.28 -9.13
CA GLY A 144 76.70 9.45 -9.03
C GLY A 144 77.98 10.20 -9.41
N GLU A 145 77.96 10.98 -10.50
CA GLU A 145 79.08 11.83 -10.93
C GLU A 145 79.45 12.91 -9.91
N LEU A 146 78.47 13.40 -9.12
CA LEU A 146 78.67 14.38 -8.05
C LEU A 146 78.94 13.75 -6.66
N GLY A 147 78.97 12.43 -6.53
CA GLY A 147 79.15 11.73 -5.26
C GLY A 147 77.95 11.79 -4.31
N GLN A 148 76.74 12.06 -4.82
CA GLN A 148 75.50 12.06 -4.04
C GLN A 148 74.78 10.70 -4.08
N PRO A 149 74.02 10.33 -3.03
CA PRO A 149 73.25 9.09 -3.02
C PRO A 149 72.07 9.11 -4.02
N PRO A 150 71.64 7.94 -4.54
CA PRO A 150 70.55 7.83 -5.50
C PRO A 150 69.20 8.25 -4.89
N LEU A 151 68.26 8.64 -5.75
CA LEU A 151 66.94 9.10 -5.31
C LEU A 151 66.07 7.97 -4.73
N PRO A 152 65.22 8.28 -3.74
CA PRO A 152 64.26 7.32 -3.19
C PRO A 152 63.29 6.82 -4.28
N SER A 153 62.70 5.65 -4.05
CA SER A 153 61.76 5.06 -5.00
C SER A 153 60.44 5.86 -5.05
N LEU A 154 59.80 5.92 -6.23
CA LEU A 154 58.49 6.55 -6.41
C LEU A 154 57.46 6.01 -5.41
N GLN A 155 57.52 4.72 -5.13
CA GLN A 155 56.60 4.04 -4.22
C GLN A 155 56.72 4.58 -2.78
N THR A 156 57.94 4.82 -2.30
CA THR A 156 58.18 5.43 -0.98
C THR A 156 57.53 6.82 -0.90
N THR A 157 57.70 7.64 -1.96
CA THR A 157 57.10 8.99 -2.00
C THR A 157 55.57 8.94 -2.11
N LEU A 158 55.00 7.95 -2.80
CA LEU A 158 53.55 7.76 -2.88
C LEU A 158 52.95 7.28 -1.56
N GLU A 159 53.63 6.39 -0.83
CA GLU A 159 53.20 5.93 0.49
C GLU A 159 53.12 7.09 1.49
N GLU A 160 54.15 7.94 1.54
CA GLU A 160 54.17 9.16 2.37
C GLU A 160 53.01 10.11 2.02
N LYS A 161 52.76 10.38 0.73
CA LYS A 161 51.63 11.23 0.30
C LYS A 161 50.26 10.60 0.54
N SER A 162 50.15 9.29 0.38
CA SER A 162 48.88 8.58 0.58
C SER A 162 48.45 8.62 2.05
N ALA A 163 49.41 8.56 2.99
CA ALA A 163 49.15 8.73 4.41
C ALA A 163 48.60 10.12 4.74
N GLU A 164 49.00 11.15 3.99
CA GLU A 164 48.55 12.54 4.18
C GLU A 164 47.12 12.81 3.65
N CYS A 165 46.63 12.01 2.69
CA CYS A 165 45.31 12.22 2.07
C CYS A 165 44.13 11.58 2.84
N VAL A 166 44.40 10.53 3.63
CA VAL A 166 43.35 9.75 4.32
C VAL A 166 42.65 10.46 5.52
N PRO A 167 43.27 11.35 6.33
CA PRO A 167 42.61 11.83 7.55
C PRO A 167 41.37 12.71 7.29
N HIS A 168 41.26 13.35 6.13
CA HIS A 168 40.17 14.31 5.89
C HIS A 168 38.83 13.68 5.43
N ALA A 169 38.87 12.48 4.83
CA ALA A 169 37.68 11.84 4.28
C ALA A 169 36.91 10.99 5.30
N ILE A 170 37.57 10.46 6.34
CA ILE A 170 36.93 9.60 7.35
C ILE A 170 36.13 10.44 8.38
N MET A 171 36.46 11.71 8.59
CA MET A 171 35.73 12.60 9.50
C MET A 171 34.48 13.28 8.92
N SER A 172 34.18 13.11 7.62
CA SER A 172 33.06 13.81 6.95
C SER A 172 31.91 12.89 6.51
N TYR A 173 31.82 11.70 7.08
CA TYR A 173 30.56 10.98 7.13
C TYR A 173 30.06 11.03 8.57
N PRO A 174 29.01 11.80 8.90
CA PRO A 174 28.32 11.57 10.15
C PRO A 174 27.85 10.13 10.10
N ILE A 175 28.51 9.29 10.90
CA ILE A 175 27.99 8.00 11.33
C ILE A 175 26.54 8.30 11.65
N LEU A 176 25.62 7.76 10.84
CA LEU A 176 24.21 7.71 11.16
C LEU A 176 24.12 6.79 12.38
N SER A 177 24.45 7.38 13.53
CA SER A 177 24.12 6.96 14.87
C SER A 177 22.61 6.85 14.85
N TYR A 178 22.16 5.63 14.60
CA TYR A 178 20.79 5.23 14.79
C TYR A 178 20.42 5.61 16.24
N PRO A 179 19.47 6.52 16.47
CA PRO A 179 19.04 6.80 17.83
C PRO A 179 18.34 5.55 18.39
N PRO A 180 18.72 5.06 19.58
CA PRO A 180 18.07 3.91 20.22
C PRO A 180 16.73 4.28 20.90
N SER A 181 16.08 5.38 20.51
CA SER A 181 14.84 5.86 21.16
C SER A 181 13.54 5.25 20.62
N PHE A 182 13.60 4.20 19.79
CA PHE A 182 12.39 3.54 19.26
C PHE A 182 11.76 2.47 20.18
N LEU A 183 12.11 2.45 21.48
CA LEU A 183 11.49 1.56 22.48
C LEU A 183 10.68 2.27 23.58
N ALA A 184 10.48 3.59 23.53
CA ALA A 184 9.78 4.31 24.59
C ALA A 184 8.62 5.18 24.07
N THR A 185 7.61 4.59 23.42
CA THR A 185 6.30 5.28 23.26
C THR A 185 5.15 4.30 23.06
N LEU A 186 4.96 3.34 23.97
CA LEU A 186 3.76 2.47 24.00
C LEU A 186 2.86 2.71 25.22
N ALA A 187 2.97 3.86 25.89
CA ALA A 187 2.20 4.12 27.10
C ALA A 187 1.72 5.57 27.20
N ASP A 188 1.12 6.13 26.14
CA ASP A 188 0.23 7.30 26.35
C ASP A 188 -0.70 7.57 25.16
N THR A 189 -1.79 6.83 25.04
CA THR A 189 -2.96 7.26 24.22
C THR A 189 -4.22 6.52 24.67
N ARG A 190 -4.63 6.77 25.92
CA ARG A 190 -6.03 6.64 26.31
C ARG A 190 -6.43 7.95 26.95
N LEU A 191 -7.46 8.57 26.38
CA LEU A 191 -8.12 9.83 26.75
C LEU A 191 -7.59 11.11 26.06
N ARG A 192 -7.95 11.28 24.79
CA ARG A 192 -8.35 12.61 24.31
C ARG A 192 -9.69 12.53 23.60
N LEU A 193 -10.71 12.90 24.36
CA LEU A 193 -12.06 13.17 23.89
C LEU A 193 -12.02 14.29 22.84
N ARG A 194 -12.91 14.13 21.86
CA ARG A 194 -13.27 15.07 20.78
C ARG A 194 -13.28 16.53 21.24
N LEU A 195 -12.48 17.37 20.57
CA LEU A 195 -12.82 18.77 20.30
C LEU A 195 -12.97 18.97 18.78
N PRO A 196 -13.94 19.78 18.32
CA PRO A 196 -14.11 20.11 16.91
C PRO A 196 -12.98 21.04 16.43
N SER A 197 -12.45 20.78 15.23
CA SER A 197 -11.39 21.57 14.60
C SER A 197 -11.93 22.92 14.08
N PRO A 198 -11.19 24.03 14.25
CA PRO A 198 -11.56 25.31 13.66
C PRO A 198 -11.38 25.33 12.13
N PRO A 199 -12.17 26.14 11.39
CA PRO A 199 -12.07 26.27 9.94
C PRO A 199 -10.76 26.95 9.51
N PRO A 200 -10.22 26.60 8.31
CA PRO A 200 -8.99 27.19 7.80
C PRO A 200 -9.19 28.65 7.35
N PRO A 201 -8.16 29.52 7.54
CA PRO A 201 -8.22 30.92 7.09
C PRO A 201 -8.08 31.05 5.56
N PRO A 202 -8.59 32.15 4.98
CA PRO A 202 -8.54 32.41 3.54
C PRO A 202 -7.12 32.70 3.04
N SER A 203 -6.70 31.96 2.00
CA SER A 203 -5.42 32.12 1.32
C SER A 203 -5.33 33.45 0.55
N HIS A 204 -4.51 34.38 1.06
CA HIS A 204 -4.00 35.48 0.25
C HIS A 204 -2.86 34.99 -0.65
N ARG A 205 -3.06 35.22 -1.96
CA ARG A 205 -2.15 34.90 -3.06
C ARG A 205 -1.09 36.00 -3.15
N ALA A 206 0.19 35.65 -2.92
CA ALA A 206 1.34 36.50 -3.22
C ALA A 206 2.24 35.83 -4.29
N PRO A 207 2.79 36.59 -5.25
CA PRO A 207 3.63 36.06 -6.33
C PRO A 207 5.12 36.25 -6.01
N HIS A 208 5.92 35.17 -5.99
CA HIS A 208 7.38 35.27 -5.92
C HIS A 208 8.07 34.29 -6.88
N SER A 209 8.63 34.89 -7.94
CA SER A 209 9.97 34.67 -8.52
C SER A 209 10.65 33.28 -8.45
N ILE A 210 10.76 32.67 -9.63
CA ILE A 210 12.01 32.22 -10.31
C ILE A 210 13.27 32.66 -9.54
N THR A 211 14.16 31.82 -9.01
CA THR A 211 15.10 30.89 -9.67
C THR A 211 15.79 30.08 -8.55
N HIS A 212 15.77 28.73 -8.56
CA HIS A 212 16.73 27.83 -7.88
C HIS A 212 16.27 26.37 -8.12
N ARG A 213 16.60 25.80 -9.30
CA ARG A 213 16.02 24.52 -9.76
C ARG A 213 16.95 23.29 -9.68
N ALA A 214 18.26 23.44 -9.45
CA ALA A 214 19.18 22.30 -9.58
C ALA A 214 19.45 21.52 -8.27
N SER A 215 19.39 22.15 -7.09
CA SER A 215 19.80 21.48 -5.83
C SER A 215 18.66 20.92 -4.96
N ARG A 216 17.41 20.97 -5.43
CA ARG A 216 16.24 20.47 -4.67
C ARG A 216 15.94 18.98 -4.86
N ASN A 217 16.51 18.32 -5.87
CA ASN A 217 16.13 16.94 -6.23
C ASN A 217 16.75 15.83 -5.36
N LEU A 218 17.90 16.08 -4.70
CA LEU A 218 18.47 15.08 -3.78
C LEU A 218 17.79 15.09 -2.41
N ILE A 219 17.27 16.25 -1.97
CA ILE A 219 16.59 16.39 -0.67
C ILE A 219 15.18 15.78 -0.71
N THR A 220 14.52 15.74 -1.88
CA THR A 220 13.18 15.19 -2.03
C THR A 220 13.17 13.66 -2.02
N HIS A 221 14.20 12.99 -2.54
CA HIS A 221 14.29 11.52 -2.57
C HIS A 221 14.39 10.92 -1.17
N GLY A 222 15.26 11.48 -0.31
CA GLY A 222 15.36 11.07 1.09
C GLY A 222 14.11 11.36 1.93
N ARG A 223 13.32 12.37 1.56
CA ARG A 223 12.03 12.68 2.21
C ARG A 223 10.89 11.76 1.73
N ARG A 224 10.85 11.41 0.44
CA ARG A 224 9.84 10.50 -0.14
C ARG A 224 9.98 9.08 0.42
N CYS A 225 11.22 8.59 0.59
CA CYS A 225 11.47 7.27 1.16
C CYS A 225 11.06 7.20 2.65
N ARG A 226 11.31 8.26 3.42
CA ARG A 226 10.84 8.38 4.81
C ARG A 226 9.31 8.45 4.91
N TYR A 227 8.66 9.18 4.01
CA TYR A 227 7.21 9.30 3.98
C TYR A 227 6.51 7.97 3.65
N LEU A 228 7.02 7.21 2.67
CA LEU A 228 6.48 5.89 2.33
C LEU A 228 6.67 4.87 3.47
N LYS A 229 7.79 4.94 4.21
CA LYS A 229 8.02 4.11 5.40
C LYS A 229 7.05 4.46 6.54
N ALA A 230 6.78 5.75 6.76
CA ALA A 230 5.80 6.20 7.75
C ALA A 230 4.37 5.76 7.41
N LEU A 231 3.98 5.82 6.13
CA LEU A 231 2.67 5.33 5.68
C LEU A 231 2.48 3.81 5.89
N ARG A 232 3.52 3.01 5.65
CA ARG A 232 3.47 1.55 5.90
C ARG A 232 3.28 1.25 7.40
N LEU A 233 4.03 1.94 8.25
CA LEU A 233 3.90 1.84 9.71
C LEU A 233 2.50 2.24 10.19
N GLN A 234 1.91 3.28 9.61
CA GLN A 234 0.55 3.72 9.93
C GLN A 234 -0.51 2.69 9.50
N ALA A 235 -0.32 2.03 8.35
CA ALA A 235 -1.23 0.98 7.88
C ALA A 235 -1.14 -0.30 8.73
N GLU A 236 0.06 -0.67 9.19
CA GLU A 236 0.26 -1.77 10.13
C GLU A 236 -0.37 -1.47 11.50
N ALA A 237 -0.22 -0.25 12.02
CA ALA A 237 -0.85 0.18 13.26
C ALA A 237 -2.39 0.16 13.16
N ALA A 238 -2.97 0.60 12.03
CA ALA A 238 -4.41 0.55 11.79
C ALA A 238 -4.94 -0.89 11.67
N SER A 239 -4.16 -1.79 11.08
CA SER A 239 -4.49 -3.21 10.95
C SER A 239 -4.39 -3.96 12.29
N ALA A 240 -3.41 -3.59 13.14
CA ALA A 240 -3.29 -4.12 14.49
C ALA A 240 -4.43 -3.64 15.40
N ALA A 241 -4.89 -2.41 15.25
CA ALA A 241 -6.00 -1.85 16.02
C ALA A 241 -7.38 -2.44 15.68
N THR A 242 -7.52 -3.05 14.50
CA THR A 242 -8.77 -3.71 14.06
C THR A 242 -8.78 -5.22 14.30
N GLY A 243 -7.84 -5.73 15.10
CA GLY A 243 -7.83 -7.08 15.69
C GLY A 243 -9.01 -7.30 16.66
N THR A 244 -10.21 -7.23 16.11
CA THR A 244 -11.48 -7.58 16.73
C THR A 244 -11.44 -9.07 17.01
N LYS A 245 -11.38 -9.41 18.31
CA LYS A 245 -11.67 -10.74 18.82
C LYS A 245 -13.01 -11.18 18.24
N ARG A 246 -13.00 -12.14 17.33
CA ARG A 246 -14.22 -12.87 16.96
C ARG A 246 -14.62 -13.71 18.19
N PRO A 247 -15.84 -13.57 18.74
CA PRO A 247 -16.33 -14.56 19.68
C PRO A 247 -16.43 -15.89 18.91
N GLY A 248 -15.67 -16.87 19.37
CA GLY A 248 -15.77 -18.23 18.88
C GLY A 248 -17.06 -18.84 19.38
N GLU A 249 -17.93 -19.22 18.46
CA GLU A 249 -19.02 -20.14 18.70
C GLU A 249 -18.70 -21.43 17.93
N GLU A 250 -18.30 -22.41 18.74
CA GLU A 250 -18.67 -23.82 18.75
C GLU A 250 -19.28 -24.51 17.51
N LEU A 251 -18.82 -25.76 17.32
CA LEU A 251 -19.44 -26.94 16.67
C LEU A 251 -18.95 -27.33 15.26
N GLY A 252 -18.36 -28.54 15.22
CA GLY A 252 -17.96 -29.29 14.02
C GLY A 252 -16.60 -29.99 14.22
N ALA A 253 -16.50 -30.95 15.13
CA ALA A 253 -16.70 -32.39 14.86
C ALA A 253 -15.76 -32.96 13.78
N ASP A 254 -14.76 -33.70 14.27
CA ASP A 254 -14.14 -34.90 13.72
C ASP A 254 -13.92 -35.05 12.19
N GLY A 255 -12.64 -35.21 11.81
CA GLY A 255 -12.34 -35.91 10.55
C GLY A 255 -11.00 -35.62 9.87
N GLN A 256 -9.97 -36.37 10.26
CA GLN A 256 -8.80 -36.79 9.48
C GLN A 256 -7.64 -35.79 9.15
N PRO A 257 -6.39 -36.14 9.56
CA PRO A 257 -5.19 -35.54 9.01
C PRO A 257 -4.85 -36.14 7.64
N VAL A 258 -5.17 -35.42 6.55
CA VAL A 258 -4.69 -35.77 5.21
C VAL A 258 -3.18 -35.47 5.13
N LYS A 259 -2.38 -36.53 5.28
CA LYS A 259 -0.96 -36.58 4.94
C LYS A 259 -0.77 -36.19 3.47
N ARG A 260 -0.51 -34.91 3.21
CA ARG A 260 -0.06 -34.47 1.89
C ARG A 260 1.40 -34.92 1.67
N PRO A 261 1.75 -35.45 0.48
CA PRO A 261 3.02 -36.13 0.27
C PRO A 261 4.21 -35.18 0.42
N ARG A 262 5.13 -35.54 1.30
CA ARG A 262 6.52 -35.05 1.26
C ARG A 262 7.15 -35.54 -0.03
N GLY A 263 7.28 -34.66 -1.02
CA GLY A 263 7.98 -35.01 -2.24
C GLY A 263 7.90 -33.94 -3.31
N ARG A 264 8.86 -33.00 -3.28
CA ARG A 264 9.81 -32.74 -4.40
C ARG A 264 10.41 -31.33 -4.30
N PRO A 265 11.58 -31.17 -3.67
CA PRO A 265 12.44 -30.04 -3.98
C PRO A 265 13.08 -30.32 -5.35
N LYS A 266 12.52 -29.77 -6.43
CA LYS A 266 13.25 -29.73 -7.71
C LYS A 266 13.98 -28.40 -7.79
N GLY A 267 15.23 -28.45 -7.32
CA GLY A 267 16.22 -27.45 -7.64
C GLY A 267 16.32 -27.22 -9.15
N SER A 268 16.48 -25.93 -9.49
CA SER A 268 17.60 -25.41 -10.26
C SER A 268 18.21 -26.34 -11.31
N LYS A 269 17.96 -26.00 -12.59
CA LYS A 269 19.02 -26.03 -13.60
C LYS A 269 18.89 -24.80 -14.49
N ASN A 270 19.88 -23.91 -14.35
CA ASN A 270 20.30 -22.96 -15.35
C ASN A 270 20.38 -23.62 -16.74
N SER A 271 19.78 -22.99 -17.75
CA SER A 271 20.24 -23.17 -19.14
C SER A 271 20.82 -21.86 -19.63
N LYS A 272 22.15 -21.87 -19.70
CA LYS A 272 23.04 -20.85 -20.23
C LYS A 272 22.86 -20.75 -21.75
N THR A 273 22.82 -19.51 -22.24
CA THR A 273 23.43 -19.01 -23.49
C THR A 273 23.27 -19.79 -24.80
N LYS A 274 22.69 -19.12 -25.82
CA LYS A 274 23.27 -19.14 -27.16
C LYS A 274 23.24 -17.75 -27.79
N THR A 275 24.32 -17.02 -27.52
CA THR A 275 24.85 -15.93 -28.36
C THR A 275 25.06 -16.48 -29.78
N LYS A 276 24.54 -15.79 -30.80
CA LYS A 276 24.99 -15.93 -32.20
C LYS A 276 25.60 -14.58 -32.62
N PRO A 277 26.90 -14.53 -32.97
CA PRO A 277 27.51 -13.33 -33.51
C PRO A 277 27.39 -13.31 -35.04
N GLY A 278 27.42 -12.10 -35.59
CA GLY A 278 28.09 -11.81 -36.87
C GLY A 278 27.22 -11.77 -38.13
N GLY A 279 27.18 -10.60 -38.78
CA GLY A 279 26.85 -10.47 -40.20
C GLY A 279 26.16 -9.17 -40.61
N ALA A 280 26.87 -8.05 -40.57
CA ALA A 280 26.62 -6.89 -41.45
C ALA A 280 27.32 -7.14 -42.82
N PRO A 281 27.31 -6.23 -43.82
CA PRO A 281 26.32 -5.26 -44.31
C PRO A 281 26.12 -5.35 -45.86
N ALA A 282 25.04 -4.76 -46.41
CA ALA A 282 24.91 -4.32 -47.82
C ALA A 282 23.46 -3.83 -48.02
N ALA A 283 23.09 -2.90 -48.91
CA ALA A 283 23.76 -1.88 -49.71
C ALA A 283 22.61 -0.96 -50.21
N SER A 284 22.98 0.26 -50.57
CA SER A 284 22.17 1.30 -51.20
C SER A 284 21.38 0.87 -52.45
N THR A 285 20.17 1.42 -52.62
CA THR A 285 19.65 1.88 -53.93
C THR A 285 18.62 3.00 -53.74
N PRO A 286 18.74 4.13 -54.46
CA PRO A 286 17.68 5.13 -54.60
C PRO A 286 16.85 4.84 -55.86
N SER A 287 15.58 5.23 -55.86
CA SER A 287 14.77 5.31 -57.08
C SER A 287 13.75 6.44 -57.00
N SER A 288 13.97 7.41 -57.88
CA SER A 288 13.09 8.33 -58.61
C SER A 288 11.79 8.83 -57.97
#